data_AF-A0A447JH58-F1
#
_entry.id   AF-A0A447JH58-F1
#
_cell.length_a   1.000
_cell.length_b   1.000
_cell.length_c   1.000
_cell.angle_alpha   90.00
_cell.angle_beta   90.00
_cell.angle_gamma   90.00
#
_symmetry.space_group_name_H-M   'P 1'
#
loop_
_entity.id
_entity.type
_entity.pdbx_description
1 polymer ?
#
loop_
_entity_poly.entity_id
_entity_poly.type
_entity_poly.pdbx_seq_one_letter_code
_entity_poly.pdbx_strand_id
1 'polypeptide(L)'
;MQLTPYGVLALMTKVVAGSNLQDIIKLGSFVVASYLGLAIMFVVHGILLGVNGISPLKYFRKVWPVLTFAFTSRSSAASIPLNVEAQTRRLGVPESIASFAASFGATIGQNGCAGLYPAMLAVMVAPTVGINPLDPYG
;
A
#
# COMPACT_ATOMS: atom_id res chain seq x y z
N MET A 1 -18.19 13.43 0.43
CA MET A 1 -17.76 12.48 1.50
C MET A 1 -18.66 12.50 2.75
N GLN A 2 -19.50 13.52 2.98
CA GLN A 2 -20.35 13.60 4.19
C GLN A 2 -21.35 12.45 4.36
N LEU A 3 -21.80 11.83 3.25
CA LEU A 3 -22.72 10.68 3.28
C LEU A 3 -22.01 9.31 3.29
N THR A 4 -20.71 9.28 3.00
CA THR A 4 -19.88 8.07 3.01
C THR A 4 -20.00 7.24 4.29
N PRO A 5 -20.00 7.82 5.52
CA PRO A 5 -20.10 6.99 6.74
C PRO A 5 -21.40 6.20 6.82
N TYR A 6 -22.54 6.78 6.40
CA TYR A 6 -23.83 6.08 6.42
C TYR A 6 -23.89 4.94 5.39
N GLY A 7 -23.34 5.18 4.19
CA GLY A 7 -23.26 4.14 3.16
C GLY A 7 -22.36 2.97 3.58
N VAL A 8 -21.18 3.27 4.15
CA VAL A 8 -20.26 2.23 4.66
C VAL A 8 -20.93 1.43 5.79
N LEU A 9 -21.62 2.10 6.71
CA LEU A 9 -22.34 1.43 7.80
C LEU A 9 -23.39 0.47 7.25
N ALA A 10 -24.24 0.91 6.31
CA ALA A 10 -25.28 0.07 5.72
C ALA A 10 -24.70 -1.16 5.00
N LEU A 11 -23.63 -0.98 4.21
CA LEU A 11 -22.96 -2.07 3.51
C LEU A 11 -22.29 -3.06 4.47
N MET A 12 -21.59 -2.56 5.49
CA MET A 12 -20.92 -3.41 6.49
C MET A 12 -21.93 -4.22 7.29
N THR A 13 -23.04 -3.61 7.73
CA THR A 13 -24.12 -4.34 8.41
C THR A 13 -24.68 -5.45 7.53
N LYS A 14 -24.93 -5.18 6.24
CA LYS A 14 -25.41 -6.19 5.29
C LYS A 14 -24.41 -7.34 5.14
N VAL A 15 -23.12 -7.03 4.99
CA VAL A 15 -22.06 -8.06 4.85
C VAL A 15 -21.99 -8.89 6.12
N VAL A 16 -21.91 -8.28 7.30
CA VAL A 16 -21.80 -9.00 8.57
C VAL A 16 -23.04 -9.88 8.84
N ALA A 17 -24.24 -9.37 8.57
CA ALA A 17 -25.47 -10.14 8.78
C ALA A 17 -25.62 -11.33 7.81
N GLY A 18 -25.06 -11.24 6.61
CA GLY A 18 -25.14 -12.29 5.58
C GLY A 18 -23.93 -13.22 5.49
N SER A 19 -22.84 -12.93 6.21
CA SER A 19 -21.59 -13.70 6.14
C SER A 19 -21.62 -14.91 7.06
N ASN A 20 -21.07 -16.02 6.60
CA ASN A 20 -20.79 -17.17 7.45
C ASN A 20 -19.32 -17.16 7.95
N LEU A 21 -18.95 -18.13 8.78
CA LEU A 21 -17.58 -18.25 9.29
C LEU A 21 -16.53 -18.39 8.17
N GLN A 22 -16.87 -19.06 7.08
CA GLN A 22 -15.97 -19.26 5.93
C GLN A 22 -15.67 -17.94 5.22
N ASP A 23 -16.65 -17.05 5.11
CA ASP A 23 -16.48 -15.72 4.51
C ASP A 23 -15.56 -14.82 5.37
N ILE A 24 -15.68 -14.91 6.70
CA ILE A 24 -14.80 -14.20 7.63
C ILE A 24 -13.35 -14.72 7.49
N ILE A 25 -13.16 -16.03 7.37
CA ILE A 25 -11.83 -16.62 7.14
C ILE A 25 -11.22 -16.14 5.82
N LYS A 26 -12.02 -16.06 4.74
CA LYS A 26 -11.57 -15.50 3.45
C LYS A 26 -11.13 -14.05 3.59
N LEU A 27 -11.89 -13.22 4.30
CA LEU A 27 -11.51 -11.82 4.58
C LEU A 27 -10.20 -11.73 5.38
N GLY A 28 -10.04 -12.59 6.39
CA GLY A 28 -8.78 -12.68 7.16
C GLY A 28 -7.60 -13.06 6.26
N SER A 29 -7.78 -14.03 5.37
CA SER A 29 -6.76 -14.44 4.41
C SER A 29 -6.36 -13.31 3.45
N PHE A 30 -7.31 -12.47 3.04
CA PHE A 30 -7.05 -11.28 2.23
C PHE A 30 -6.16 -10.27 2.96
N VAL A 31 -6.45 -10.01 4.23
CA VAL A 31 -5.65 -9.09 5.05
C VAL A 31 -4.21 -9.60 5.19
N VAL A 32 -4.05 -10.89 5.49
CA VAL A 32 -2.72 -11.51 5.62
C VAL A 32 -1.96 -11.45 4.29
N ALA A 33 -2.59 -11.84 3.17
CA ALA A 33 -1.99 -11.77 1.85
C ALA A 33 -1.58 -10.34 1.47
N SER A 34 -2.39 -9.35 1.83
CA SER A 34 -2.08 -7.92 1.61
C SER A 34 -0.83 -7.49 2.34
N TYR A 35 -0.69 -7.83 3.63
CA TYR A 35 0.51 -7.52 4.41
C TYR A 35 1.76 -8.25 3.90
N LEU A 36 1.63 -9.51 3.46
CA LEU A 36 2.72 -10.25 2.85
C LEU A 36 3.20 -9.60 1.55
N GLY A 37 2.27 -9.22 0.67
CA GLY A 37 2.63 -8.55 -0.56
C GLY A 37 3.25 -7.16 -0.35
N LEU A 38 2.79 -6.40 0.67
CA LEU A 38 3.46 -5.17 1.10
C LEU A 38 4.88 -5.44 1.63
N ALA A 39 5.09 -6.50 2.41
CA ALA A 39 6.41 -6.90 2.89
C ALA A 39 7.35 -7.26 1.73
N ILE A 40 6.85 -7.98 0.71
CA ILE A 40 7.60 -8.27 -0.52
C ILE A 40 8.01 -6.97 -1.22
N MET A 41 7.10 -5.98 -1.31
CA MET A 41 7.46 -4.66 -1.87
C MET A 41 8.57 -3.97 -1.08
N PHE A 42 8.58 -4.03 0.25
CA PHE A 42 9.70 -3.51 1.04
C PHE A 42 11.02 -4.22 0.73
N VAL A 43 10.99 -5.54 0.51
CA VAL A 43 12.16 -6.31 0.08
C VAL A 43 12.64 -5.87 -1.31
N VAL A 44 11.73 -5.69 -2.28
CA VAL A 44 12.07 -5.18 -3.62
C VAL A 44 12.76 -3.83 -3.55
N HIS A 45 12.22 -2.87 -2.77
CA HIS A 45 12.87 -1.57 -2.57
C HIS A 45 14.23 -1.71 -1.86
N GLY A 46 14.33 -2.62 -0.89
CA GLY A 46 15.59 -2.93 -0.22
C GLY A 46 16.66 -3.45 -1.17
N ILE A 47 16.31 -4.36 -2.09
CA ILE A 47 17.23 -4.87 -3.12
C ILE A 47 17.66 -3.74 -4.05
N LEU A 48 16.73 -2.91 -4.53
CA LEU A 48 17.04 -1.77 -5.39
C LEU A 48 18.02 -0.80 -4.72
N LEU A 49 17.84 -0.52 -3.42
CA LEU A 49 18.79 0.29 -2.64
C LEU A 49 20.16 -0.38 -2.58
N GLY A 50 20.21 -1.68 -2.29
CA GLY A 50 21.46 -2.45 -2.19
C GLY A 50 22.26 -2.48 -3.49
N VAL A 51 21.60 -2.69 -4.63
CA VAL A 51 22.23 -2.67 -5.97
C VAL A 51 22.82 -1.30 -6.29
N ASN A 52 22.23 -0.22 -5.77
CA ASN A 52 22.72 1.15 -5.93
C ASN A 52 23.74 1.57 -4.84
N GLY A 53 24.27 0.63 -4.05
CA GLY A 53 25.27 0.90 -3.02
C GLY A 53 24.73 1.56 -1.75
N ILE A 54 23.40 1.66 -1.60
CA ILE A 54 22.75 2.21 -0.40
C ILE A 54 22.43 1.06 0.55
N SER A 55 22.94 1.12 1.78
CA SER A 55 22.60 0.15 2.81
C SER A 55 21.10 0.20 3.14
N PRO A 56 20.32 -0.87 2.85
CA PRO A 56 18.87 -0.85 3.02
C PRO A 56 18.47 -0.67 4.49
N LEU A 57 19.21 -1.32 5.39
CA LEU A 57 18.95 -1.23 6.83
C LEU A 57 19.15 0.20 7.37
N LYS A 58 20.20 0.90 6.92
CA LYS A 58 20.42 2.30 7.29
C LYS A 58 19.35 3.21 6.69
N TYR A 59 18.94 2.95 5.45
CA TYR A 59 17.86 3.69 4.79
C TYR A 59 16.55 3.58 5.57
N PHE A 60 16.06 2.36 5.81
CA PHE A 60 14.79 2.13 6.51
C PHE A 60 14.78 2.70 7.93
N ARG A 61 15.90 2.63 8.65
CA ARG A 61 16.04 3.27 9.97
C ARG A 61 15.92 4.79 9.90
N LYS A 62 16.46 5.43 8.86
CA LYS A 62 16.39 6.89 8.67
C LYS A 62 14.99 7.37 8.31
N VAL A 63 14.28 6.63 7.44
CA VAL A 63 12.94 7.00 6.94
C VAL A 63 11.78 6.45 7.79
N TRP A 64 12.07 5.70 8.87
CA TRP A 64 11.06 5.09 9.73
C TRP A 64 9.93 6.04 10.16
N PRO A 65 10.18 7.29 10.59
CA PRO A 65 9.10 8.21 10.96
C PRO A 65 8.13 8.53 9.81
N VAL A 66 8.65 8.61 8.58
CA VAL A 66 7.84 8.85 7.38
C VAL A 66 6.93 7.64 7.13
N LEU A 67 7.48 6.43 7.22
CA LEU A 67 6.73 5.18 7.02
C LEU A 67 5.62 5.02 8.06
N THR A 68 5.92 5.27 9.33
CA THR A 68 4.92 5.19 10.40
C THR A 68 3.83 6.24 10.25
N PHE A 69 4.19 7.48 9.88
CA PHE A 69 3.22 8.54 9.65
C PHE A 69 2.34 8.25 8.44
N ALA A 70 2.91 7.81 7.32
CA ALA A 70 2.16 7.46 6.12
C ALA A 70 1.18 6.30 6.39
N PHE A 71 1.59 5.30 7.17
CA PHE A 71 0.73 4.19 7.56
C PHE A 71 -0.44 4.63 8.45
N THR A 72 -0.20 5.46 9.47
CA THR A 72 -1.24 5.87 10.42
C THR A 72 -2.16 6.95 9.85
N SER A 73 -1.61 7.94 9.15
CA SER A 73 -2.39 9.01 8.50
C SER A 73 -3.17 8.51 7.29
N ARG A 74 -2.75 7.39 6.70
CA ARG A 74 -3.33 6.78 5.49
C ARG A 74 -3.38 7.76 4.30
N SER A 75 -2.42 8.68 4.22
CA SER A 75 -2.36 9.70 3.17
C SER A 75 -0.93 9.94 2.67
N SER A 76 -0.67 9.58 1.41
CA SER A 76 0.61 9.86 0.75
C SER A 76 0.85 11.37 0.65
N ALA A 77 -0.18 12.14 0.29
CA ALA A 77 -0.09 13.59 0.16
C ALA A 77 0.25 14.28 1.49
N ALA A 78 -0.35 13.83 2.60
CA ALA A 78 -0.04 14.38 3.93
C ALA A 78 1.40 14.07 4.37
N SER A 79 2.00 13.01 3.84
CA SER A 79 3.38 12.61 4.17
C SER A 79 4.46 13.38 3.40
N ILE A 80 4.09 14.16 2.38
CA ILE A 80 5.05 14.85 1.50
C ILE A 80 6.04 15.73 2.29
N PRO A 81 5.61 16.63 3.20
CA PRO A 81 6.55 17.51 3.91
C PRO A 81 7.56 16.72 4.74
N LEU A 82 7.09 15.70 5.46
CA LEU A 82 7.92 14.83 6.29
C LEU A 82 8.88 13.97 5.44
N ASN A 83 8.45 13.56 4.26
CA ASN A 83 9.28 12.82 3.30
C ASN A 83 10.41 13.71 2.74
N VAL A 84 10.12 14.97 2.38
CA VAL A 84 11.13 15.94 1.92
C VAL A 84 12.15 16.22 3.03
N GLU A 85 11.70 16.38 4.27
CA GLU A 85 12.58 16.58 5.42
C GLU A 85 13.50 15.36 5.64
N ALA A 86 12.96 14.13 5.58
CA ALA A 86 13.77 12.92 5.73
C ALA A 86 14.82 12.79 4.62
N GLN A 87 14.45 13.08 3.37
CA GLN A 87 15.38 13.03 2.24
C GLN A 87 16.49 14.07 2.35
N THR A 88 16.16 15.31 2.72
CA THR A 88 17.14 16.39 2.84
C THR A 88 18.02 16.24 4.08
N ARG A 89 17.41 16.13 5.27
CA ARG A 89 18.13 16.17 6.56
C ARG A 89 18.78 14.86 6.95
N ARG A 90 18.22 13.71 6.54
CA ARG A 90 18.71 12.39 6.97
C ARG A 90 19.45 11.66 5.86
N LEU A 91 19.03 11.85 4.60
CA LEU A 91 19.63 11.17 3.44
C LEU A 91 20.60 12.07 2.64
N GLY A 92 20.62 13.38 2.89
CA GLY A 92 21.55 14.31 2.23
C GLY A 92 21.20 14.60 0.77
N VAL A 93 19.94 14.41 0.38
CA VAL A 93 19.46 14.68 -0.98
C VAL A 93 19.22 16.20 -1.14
N PRO A 94 19.63 16.83 -2.26
CA PRO A 94 19.31 18.22 -2.54
C PRO A 94 17.81 18.49 -2.50
N GLU A 95 17.41 19.64 -1.94
CA GLU A 95 16.00 19.96 -1.68
C GLU A 95 15.12 19.97 -2.94
N SER A 96 15.65 20.44 -4.07
CA SER A 96 14.95 20.43 -5.36
C SER A 96 14.61 19.01 -5.82
N ILE A 97 15.56 18.07 -5.68
CA ILE A 97 15.38 16.66 -6.02
C ILE A 97 14.40 16.01 -5.05
N ALA A 98 14.57 16.25 -3.74
CA ALA A 98 13.71 15.69 -2.70
C ALA A 98 12.24 16.12 -2.87
N SER A 99 12.00 17.40 -3.12
CA SER A 99 10.66 17.98 -3.29
C SER A 99 9.96 17.45 -4.54
N PHE A 100 10.70 17.38 -5.66
CA PHE A 100 10.19 16.82 -6.91
C PHE A 100 9.88 15.33 -6.73
N ALA A 101 10.83 14.54 -6.25
CA ALA A 101 10.67 13.10 -6.07
C ALA A 101 9.53 12.74 -5.09
N ALA A 102 9.40 13.47 -3.98
CA ALA A 102 8.32 13.24 -3.01
C ALA A 102 6.93 13.52 -3.61
N SER A 103 6.79 14.63 -4.33
CA SER A 103 5.49 15.05 -4.90
C SER A 103 5.09 14.19 -6.10
N PHE A 104 6.04 13.94 -7.00
CA PHE A 104 5.84 13.08 -8.17
C PHE A 104 5.60 11.62 -7.76
N GLY A 105 6.34 11.13 -6.76
CA GLY A 105 6.17 9.79 -6.22
C GLY A 105 4.83 9.58 -5.54
N ALA A 106 4.24 10.60 -4.91
CA ALA A 106 2.94 10.49 -4.25
C ALA A 106 1.78 10.21 -5.23
N THR A 107 1.92 10.58 -6.50
CA THR A 107 0.90 10.38 -7.53
C THR A 107 1.19 9.18 -8.42
N ILE A 108 2.43 8.99 -8.87
CA ILE A 108 2.79 7.95 -9.85
C ILE A 108 3.40 6.69 -9.20
N GLY A 109 4.01 6.82 -8.02
CA GLY A 109 4.69 5.72 -7.30
C GLY A 109 3.77 4.74 -6.56
N GLN A 110 2.54 4.55 -7.04
CA GLN A 110 1.43 3.91 -6.33
C GLN A 110 1.45 2.36 -6.34
N ASN A 111 2.56 1.73 -5.94
CA ASN A 111 2.72 0.27 -5.92
C ASN A 111 1.59 -0.46 -5.17
N GLY A 112 1.16 0.10 -4.03
CA GLY A 112 0.09 -0.48 -3.21
C GLY A 112 -1.30 -0.36 -3.85
N CYS A 113 -1.75 0.86 -4.14
CA CYS A 113 -3.13 1.12 -4.58
C CYS A 113 -3.37 0.91 -6.08
N ALA A 114 -2.33 1.01 -6.93
CA ALA A 114 -2.47 0.78 -8.37
C ALA A 114 -2.02 -0.63 -8.79
N GLY A 115 -1.01 -1.21 -8.14
CA GLY A 115 -0.51 -2.55 -8.47
C GLY A 115 -1.15 -3.63 -7.60
N LEU A 116 -0.78 -3.64 -6.33
CA LEU A 116 -1.06 -4.74 -5.41
C LEU A 116 -2.55 -4.93 -5.11
N TYR A 117 -3.23 -3.85 -4.68
CA TYR A 117 -4.63 -3.93 -4.25
C TYR A 117 -5.61 -4.33 -5.37
N PRO A 118 -5.58 -3.72 -6.56
CA PRO A 118 -6.47 -4.11 -7.65
C PRO A 118 -6.22 -5.54 -8.14
N ALA A 119 -4.96 -5.96 -8.24
CA ALA A 119 -4.60 -7.32 -8.63
C ALA A 119 -5.11 -8.36 -7.63
N MET A 120 -4.92 -8.13 -6.33
CA MET A 120 -5.44 -9.02 -5.28
C MET A 120 -6.97 -9.08 -5.31
N LEU A 121 -7.65 -7.95 -5.46
CA LEU A 121 -9.11 -7.93 -5.57
C LEU A 121 -9.60 -8.72 -6.78
N ALA A 122 -8.98 -8.55 -7.94
CA ALA A 122 -9.33 -9.28 -9.15
C ALA A 122 -9.23 -10.80 -8.94
N VAL A 123 -8.11 -11.27 -8.38
CA VAL A 123 -7.88 -12.70 -8.13
C VAL A 123 -8.85 -13.28 -7.08
N MET A 124 -9.27 -12.48 -6.10
CA MET A 124 -10.20 -12.95 -5.06
C MET A 124 -11.67 -12.91 -5.47
N VAL A 125 -12.07 -11.93 -6.28
CA VAL A 125 -13.47 -11.74 -6.67
C VAL A 125 -13.82 -12.59 -7.90
N ALA A 126 -12.89 -12.79 -8.84
CA ALA A 126 -13.13 -13.57 -10.06
C ALA A 126 -13.77 -14.96 -9.78
N PRO A 127 -13.26 -15.78 -8.83
CA PRO A 127 -13.88 -17.07 -8.52
C PRO A 127 -15.32 -16.97 -8.00
N THR A 128 -15.69 -15.86 -7.32
CA THR A 128 -17.04 -15.68 -6.78
C THR A 128 -18.09 -15.42 -7.86
N VAL A 129 -17.65 -15.02 -9.05
CA VAL A 129 -18.50 -14.81 -10.23
C VAL A 129 -18.27 -15.88 -11.31
N GLY A 130 -17.57 -16.97 -10.97
CA GLY A 130 -17.33 -18.11 -11.86
C GLY A 130 -16.20 -17.90 -12.87
N ILE A 131 -15.35 -16.89 -12.69
CA ILE A 131 -14.20 -16.61 -13.58
C ILE A 131 -12.93 -17.22 -12.97
N ASN A 132 -12.14 -17.91 -13.79
CA ASN A 132 -10.82 -18.39 -13.39
C ASN A 132 -9.76 -17.28 -13.60
N PRO A 133 -9.20 -16.69 -12.53
CA PRO A 133 -8.23 -15.60 -12.66
C PRO A 133 -6.88 -16.03 -13.23
N LEU A 134 -6.63 -17.34 -13.37
CA LEU A 134 -5.39 -17.90 -13.90
C LEU A 134 -5.54 -18.38 -15.35
N ASP A 135 -6.73 -18.29 -15.95
CA ASP A 135 -6.93 -18.66 -17.34
C ASP A 135 -6.46 -17.51 -18.26
N PRO A 136 -5.42 -17.71 -19.09
CA PRO A 136 -4.97 -16.68 -20.02
C PRO A 136 -5.91 -16.46 -21.22
N TYR A 137 -6.95 -17.28 -21.41
CA TYR A 137 -7.83 -17.23 -22.58
C TYR A 137 -9.30 -16.89 -22.28
N GLY A 138 -9.70 -16.79 -21.00
CA GLY A 138 -11.03 -16.35 -20.55
C GLY A 138 -11.91 -17.47 -20.01
#